data_AF-A0A397DV82-F1
#
_entry.id   AF-A0A397DV82-F1
#
_cell.length_a   1.000
_cell.length_b   1.000
_cell.length_c   1.000
_cell.angle_alpha   90.00
_cell.angle_beta   90.00
_cell.angle_gamma   90.00
#
_symmetry.space_group_name_H-M   'P 1'
#
loop_
_entity.id
_entity.type
_entity.pdbx_description
1 polymer ?
#
loop_
_entity_poly.entity_id
_entity_poly.type
_entity_poly.pdbx_seq_one_letter_code
_entity_poly.pdbx_strand_id
1 'polypeptide(L)'
;MSATTEDGVAAAALAWFRKTIPDKKHALNEHTIFSAIVLHETQIGDDADATHERFQVLSAGTGTKCVGVSGLCRDGFVVADSHAEAVCRRSFLRYLYQDQKHMPPDSIFEFAPVDSTTLVGPLQRRRRLKPSCRLYMYISEAPCGDGALYDLTDTTLEVIHESKLKKQKLDHPNDEVVTVPRRTTGAKQADSTAHSNAIGVARVKSGRSDILPANRTLSMSCSDKLCRWVVLSGVVVSQVQDADPTSFRGSCPCIVCSYIVRS
;
A
#
# COMPACT_ATOMS: atom_id res chain seq x y z
N MET A 1 -27.91 4.92 -2.53
CA MET A 1 -26.93 3.92 -3.01
C MET A 1 -26.52 3.08 -1.82
N SER A 2 -26.45 1.76 -1.97
CA SER A 2 -25.91 0.89 -0.92
C SER A 2 -24.42 1.20 -0.74
N ALA A 3 -23.91 1.20 0.50
CA ALA A 3 -22.49 1.39 0.75
C ALA A 3 -21.69 0.23 0.15
N THR A 4 -20.59 0.54 -0.54
CA THR A 4 -19.71 -0.48 -1.13
C THR A 4 -18.75 -1.05 -0.08
N THR A 5 -18.13 -2.21 -0.35
CA THR A 5 -17.04 -2.74 0.50
C THR A 5 -15.91 -1.71 0.63
N GLU A 6 -15.62 -1.00 -0.46
CA GLU A 6 -14.68 0.10 -0.48
C GLU A 6 -15.05 1.21 0.53
N ASP A 7 -16.31 1.63 0.55
CA ASP A 7 -16.79 2.61 1.53
C ASP A 7 -16.63 2.13 2.97
N GLY A 8 -16.88 0.84 3.23
CA GLY A 8 -16.65 0.20 4.53
C GLY A 8 -15.18 0.25 4.96
N VAL A 9 -14.26 -0.09 4.05
CA VAL A 9 -12.81 -0.02 4.28
C VAL A 9 -12.37 1.42 4.59
N ALA A 10 -12.79 2.38 3.77
CA ALA A 10 -12.43 3.78 3.94
C ALA A 10 -13.01 4.35 5.24
N ALA A 11 -14.28 4.05 5.56
CA ALA A 11 -14.92 4.48 6.80
C ALA A 11 -14.19 3.93 8.03
N ALA A 12 -13.85 2.63 8.05
CA ALA A 12 -13.11 2.02 9.15
C ALA A 12 -11.72 2.64 9.33
N ALA A 13 -10.99 2.86 8.23
CA ALA A 13 -9.67 3.50 8.27
C ALA A 13 -9.72 4.94 8.80
N LEU A 14 -10.67 5.75 8.31
CA LEU A 14 -10.84 7.14 8.73
C LEU A 14 -11.36 7.25 10.18
N ALA A 15 -12.28 6.38 10.59
CA ALA A 15 -12.75 6.33 11.98
C ALA A 15 -11.60 5.97 12.93
N TRP A 16 -10.77 5.00 12.56
CA TRP A 16 -9.56 4.67 13.33
C TRP A 16 -8.60 5.86 13.40
N PHE A 17 -8.34 6.54 12.28
CA PHE A 17 -7.46 7.70 12.25
C PHE A 17 -7.94 8.81 13.20
N ARG A 18 -9.21 9.21 13.10
CA ARG A 18 -9.81 10.25 13.95
C ARG A 18 -9.83 9.87 15.43
N LYS A 19 -9.98 8.57 15.74
CA LYS A 19 -9.97 8.07 17.12
C LYS A 19 -8.55 8.01 17.71
N THR A 20 -7.55 7.63 16.91
CA THR A 20 -6.21 7.30 17.40
C THR A 20 -5.22 8.45 17.28
N ILE A 21 -5.34 9.26 16.23
CA ILE A 21 -4.44 10.39 16.03
C ILE A 21 -5.06 11.60 16.74
N PRO A 22 -4.35 12.21 17.71
CA PRO A 22 -4.87 13.38 18.40
C PRO A 22 -5.16 14.50 17.40
N ASP A 23 -6.25 15.24 17.64
CA ASP A 23 -6.52 16.50 16.95
C ASP A 23 -5.44 17.52 17.32
N LYS A 24 -4.28 17.44 16.65
CA LYS A 24 -3.31 18.52 16.69
C LYS A 24 -3.87 19.68 15.88
N LYS A 25 -3.62 20.91 16.34
CA LYS A 25 -3.63 22.09 15.47
C LYS A 25 -2.52 21.93 14.42
N HIS A 26 -2.75 21.08 13.43
CA HIS A 26 -2.01 21.14 12.19
C HIS A 26 -2.33 22.48 11.55
N ALA A 27 -1.32 23.17 11.02
CA ALA A 27 -1.60 24.30 10.16
C ALA A 27 -2.51 23.81 9.02
N LEU A 28 -3.44 24.65 8.55
CA LEU A 28 -4.45 24.25 7.55
C LEU A 28 -3.85 23.70 6.24
N ASN A 29 -2.54 23.88 6.04
CA ASN A 29 -1.75 23.43 4.89
C ASN A 29 -0.86 22.21 5.17
N GLU A 30 -0.88 21.64 6.38
CA GLU A 30 -0.10 20.45 6.73
C GLU A 30 -0.91 19.18 6.52
N HIS A 31 -0.58 18.45 5.46
CA HIS A 31 -1.16 17.13 5.20
C HIS A 31 -0.09 16.06 5.36
N THR A 32 -0.39 15.04 6.17
CA THR A 32 0.40 13.81 6.22
C THR A 32 -0.43 12.68 5.64
N ILE A 33 0.18 11.89 4.75
CA ILE A 33 -0.48 10.73 4.16
C ILE A 33 -0.67 9.68 5.24
N PHE A 34 -1.86 9.09 5.26
CA PHE A 34 -2.26 7.97 6.08
C PHE A 34 -2.52 6.73 5.22
N SER A 35 -2.14 5.57 5.74
CA SER A 35 -2.44 4.26 5.16
C SER A 35 -2.80 3.26 6.26
N ALA A 36 -3.69 2.32 5.94
CA ALA A 36 -4.14 1.27 6.84
C ALA A 36 -4.33 -0.06 6.11
N ILE A 37 -4.06 -1.18 6.79
CA ILE A 37 -4.53 -2.50 6.36
C ILE A 37 -5.77 -2.84 7.18
N VAL A 38 -6.88 -3.03 6.46
CA VAL A 38 -8.22 -3.26 6.99
C VAL A 38 -8.63 -4.69 6.70
N LEU A 39 -8.96 -5.42 7.76
CA LEU A 39 -9.69 -6.68 7.70
C LEU A 39 -11.14 -6.41 7.33
N HIS A 40 -11.64 -7.11 6.33
CA HIS A 40 -13.06 -7.32 6.10
C HIS A 40 -13.36 -8.79 6.41
N GLU A 41 -14.19 -9.04 7.41
CA GLU A 41 -14.62 -10.40 7.78
C GLU A 41 -16.14 -10.51 7.59
N THR A 42 -16.57 -11.51 6.82
CA THR A 42 -17.99 -11.86 6.66
C THR A 42 -18.36 -12.94 7.66
N GLN A 43 -19.32 -12.66 8.53
CA GLN A 43 -19.84 -13.58 9.53
C GLN A 43 -21.26 -14.02 9.14
N ILE A 44 -21.52 -15.32 9.22
CA ILE A 44 -22.85 -15.89 9.05
C ILE A 44 -23.54 -15.78 10.41
N GLY A 45 -24.64 -15.03 10.49
CA GLY A 45 -25.43 -14.89 11.71
C GLY A 45 -26.18 -16.17 12.07
N ASP A 46 -26.74 -16.21 13.27
CA ASP A 46 -27.57 -17.33 13.76
C ASP A 46 -28.87 -17.49 12.94
N ASP A 47 -29.35 -16.39 12.33
CA ASP A 47 -30.39 -16.42 11.31
C ASP A 47 -29.77 -16.70 9.94
N ALA A 48 -30.24 -17.75 9.26
CA ALA A 48 -29.69 -18.28 8.01
C ALA A 48 -29.64 -17.30 6.81
N ASP A 49 -30.13 -16.06 6.98
CA ASP A 49 -30.20 -15.02 5.95
C ASP A 49 -29.50 -13.70 6.34
N ALA A 50 -28.97 -13.58 7.58
CA ALA A 50 -28.30 -12.37 8.04
C ALA A 50 -26.77 -12.49 7.94
N THR A 51 -26.18 -11.86 6.92
CA THR A 51 -24.72 -11.69 6.82
C THR A 51 -24.27 -10.43 7.54
N HIS A 52 -23.40 -10.57 8.54
CA HIS A 52 -22.77 -9.44 9.21
C HIS A 52 -21.35 -9.20 8.67
N GLU A 53 -21.09 -7.98 8.21
CA GLU A 53 -19.77 -7.55 7.78
C GLU A 53 -19.05 -6.82 8.90
N ARG A 54 -17.80 -7.20 9.16
CA ARG A 54 -16.93 -6.56 10.15
C ARG A 54 -15.71 -5.96 9.46
N PHE A 55 -15.48 -4.67 9.69
CA PHE A 55 -14.27 -3.97 9.26
C PHE A 55 -13.38 -3.62 10.45
N GLN A 56 -12.10 -4.02 10.40
CA GLN A 56 -11.14 -3.76 11.48
C GLN A 56 -9.77 -3.34 10.94
N VAL A 57 -9.23 -2.23 11.43
CA VAL A 57 -7.86 -1.83 11.14
C VAL A 57 -6.88 -2.74 11.90
N LEU A 58 -6.04 -3.47 11.17
CA LEU A 58 -5.00 -4.36 11.71
C LEU A 58 -3.65 -3.65 11.83
N SER A 59 -3.35 -2.74 10.90
CA SER A 59 -2.16 -1.92 10.96
C SER A 59 -2.39 -0.57 10.30
N ALA A 60 -1.55 0.38 10.67
CA ALA A 60 -1.60 1.74 10.18
C ALA A 60 -0.19 2.32 10.03
N GLY A 61 -0.07 3.35 9.19
CA GLY A 61 1.15 4.12 9.01
C GLY A 61 0.83 5.52 8.50
N THR A 62 1.66 6.49 8.89
CA THR A 62 1.65 7.85 8.35
C THR A 62 3.06 8.25 7.91
N GLY A 63 3.15 9.16 6.95
CA GLY A 63 4.41 9.78 6.56
C GLY A 63 4.65 9.88 5.06
N THR A 64 5.64 10.70 4.71
CA THR A 64 5.97 11.11 3.33
C THR A 64 7.46 11.26 3.09
N LYS A 65 8.30 10.76 4.00
CA LYS A 65 9.74 11.02 4.02
C LYS A 65 10.52 9.71 3.95
N CYS A 66 11.72 9.81 3.40
CA CYS A 66 12.67 8.70 3.33
C CYS A 66 14.04 9.19 3.77
N VAL A 67 14.85 8.25 4.22
CA VAL A 67 16.23 8.52 4.61
C VAL A 67 17.12 8.54 3.35
N GLY A 68 18.04 9.51 3.30
CA GLY A 68 19.07 9.60 2.28
C GLY A 68 20.20 8.59 2.52
N VAL A 69 21.02 8.32 1.50
CA VAL A 69 22.14 7.35 1.59
C VAL A 69 23.01 7.53 2.83
N SER A 70 23.34 8.77 3.18
CA SER A 70 24.19 9.16 4.31
C SER A 70 23.59 8.77 5.67
N GLY A 71 22.27 8.65 5.77
CA GLY A 71 21.56 8.25 6.98
C GLY A 71 21.22 6.76 7.03
N LEU A 72 21.57 5.98 6.01
CA LEU A 72 21.32 4.54 6.02
C LEU A 72 22.22 3.85 7.06
N CYS A 73 21.60 3.02 7.88
CA CYS A 73 22.29 2.20 8.89
C CYS A 73 22.31 0.74 8.42
N ARG A 74 23.50 0.15 8.35
CA ARG A 74 23.69 -1.26 7.93
C ARG A 74 23.20 -2.24 9.00
N ASP A 75 23.19 -1.83 10.26
CA ASP A 75 22.77 -2.65 11.40
C ASP A 75 21.23 -2.76 11.51
N GLY A 76 20.48 -2.10 10.63
CA GLY A 76 19.02 -2.23 10.56
C GLY A 76 18.23 -1.39 11.57
N PHE A 77 18.88 -0.48 12.31
CA PHE A 77 18.22 0.38 13.30
C PHE A 77 17.44 1.56 12.69
N VAL A 78 17.61 1.84 11.39
CA VAL A 78 16.98 2.97 10.70
C VAL A 78 15.92 2.49 9.72
N VAL A 79 14.74 3.13 9.76
CA VAL A 79 13.70 2.93 8.75
C VAL A 79 14.04 3.78 7.52
N ALA A 80 14.45 3.12 6.44
CA ALA A 80 14.86 3.80 5.22
C ALA A 80 13.70 4.51 4.49
N ASP A 81 12.49 3.95 4.58
CA ASP A 81 11.29 4.48 3.95
C ASP A 81 10.16 4.63 4.95
N SER A 82 9.83 5.87 5.27
CA SER A 82 8.76 6.24 6.20
C SER A 82 7.54 6.81 5.47
N HIS A 83 7.35 6.45 4.20
CA HIS A 83 6.05 6.62 3.55
C HIS A 83 4.97 5.79 4.26
N ALA A 84 3.76 6.33 4.33
CA ALA A 84 2.62 5.74 5.03
C ALA A 84 2.39 4.27 4.68
N GLU A 85 2.44 3.93 3.40
CA GLU A 85 2.23 2.58 2.86
C GLU A 85 3.34 1.61 3.31
N ALA A 86 4.59 2.08 3.29
CA ALA A 86 5.75 1.30 3.70
C ALA A 86 5.72 1.03 5.21
N VAL A 87 5.40 2.04 6.01
CA VAL A 87 5.24 1.90 7.47
C VAL A 87 4.07 0.99 7.81
N CYS A 88 2.92 1.19 7.17
CA CYS A 88 1.72 0.38 7.37
C CYS A 88 2.00 -1.11 7.12
N ARG A 89 2.72 -1.44 6.03
CA ARG A 89 3.13 -2.82 5.74
C ARG A 89 4.12 -3.36 6.77
N ARG A 90 5.10 -2.57 7.23
CA ARG A 90 6.05 -2.99 8.28
C ARG A 90 5.31 -3.29 9.59
N SER A 91 4.36 -2.45 9.97
CA SER A 91 3.47 -2.66 11.11
C SER A 91 2.65 -3.94 10.95
N PHE A 92 2.17 -4.21 9.73
CA PHE A 92 1.43 -5.44 9.44
C PHE A 92 2.28 -6.70 9.55
N LEU A 93 3.54 -6.68 9.09
CA LEU A 93 4.45 -7.81 9.32
C LEU A 93 4.62 -8.11 10.82
N ARG A 94 4.72 -7.07 11.65
CA ARG A 94 4.77 -7.25 13.12
C ARG A 94 3.48 -7.89 13.66
N TYR A 95 2.32 -7.47 13.15
CA TYR A 95 1.04 -8.12 13.47
C TYR A 95 1.07 -9.61 13.11
N LEU A 96 1.55 -9.99 11.92
CA LEU A 96 1.69 -11.39 11.51
C LEU A 96 2.60 -12.19 12.43
N TYR A 97 3.76 -11.64 12.80
CA TYR A 97 4.68 -12.31 13.73
C TYR A 97 4.05 -12.49 15.12
N GLN A 98 3.30 -11.50 15.60
CA GLN A 98 2.59 -11.60 16.88
C GLN A 98 1.47 -12.63 16.83
N ASP A 99 0.68 -12.65 15.75
CA ASP A 99 -0.38 -13.64 15.55
C ASP A 99 0.20 -15.06 15.47
N GLN A 100 1.28 -15.26 14.71
CA GLN A 100 1.94 -16.56 14.61
C GLN A 100 2.55 -17.02 15.95
N LYS A 101 3.15 -16.10 16.71
CA LYS A 101 3.79 -16.44 17.98
C LYS A 101 2.77 -16.83 19.06
N HIS A 102 1.66 -16.11 19.15
CA HIS A 102 0.70 -16.29 20.24
C HIS A 102 -0.51 -17.14 19.86
N MET A 103 -0.81 -17.28 18.57
CA MET A 103 -1.95 -18.03 18.03
C MET A 103 -3.24 -17.75 18.82
N PRO A 104 -3.69 -16.48 18.88
CA PRO A 104 -4.80 -16.10 19.70
C PRO A 104 -6.11 -16.76 19.20
N PRO A 105 -7.10 -17.03 20.07
CA PRO A 105 -8.34 -17.71 19.68
C PRO A 105 -9.13 -16.97 18.58
N ASP A 106 -9.04 -15.65 18.54
CA ASP A 106 -9.68 -14.76 17.57
C ASP A 106 -8.82 -14.50 16.32
N SER A 107 -7.77 -15.29 16.10
CA SER A 107 -6.89 -15.11 14.95
C SER A 107 -7.66 -15.18 13.62
N ILE A 108 -7.27 -14.31 12.68
CA ILE A 108 -7.79 -14.31 11.31
C ILE A 108 -7.20 -15.44 10.43
N PHE A 109 -6.26 -16.22 10.97
CA PHE A 109 -5.61 -17.30 10.25
C PHE A 109 -6.00 -18.67 10.83
N GLU A 110 -6.31 -19.60 9.94
CA GLU A 110 -6.55 -21.01 10.24
C GLU A 110 -5.38 -21.87 9.76
N PHE A 111 -5.30 -23.11 10.23
CA PHE A 111 -4.33 -24.04 9.69
C PHE A 111 -4.75 -24.50 8.30
N ALA A 112 -3.78 -24.54 7.38
CA ALA A 112 -4.02 -25.10 6.07
C ALA A 112 -4.39 -26.60 6.21
N PRO A 113 -5.33 -27.11 5.40
CA PRO A 113 -5.57 -28.54 5.31
C PRO A 113 -4.27 -29.29 5.04
N VAL A 114 -4.12 -30.46 5.65
CA VAL A 114 -2.97 -31.33 5.39
C VAL A 114 -3.24 -32.08 4.09
N ASP A 115 -2.69 -31.59 2.99
CA ASP A 115 -2.73 -32.33 1.72
C ASP A 115 -1.69 -33.45 1.77
N SER A 116 -2.14 -34.71 1.61
CA SER A 116 -1.31 -35.92 1.66
C SER A 116 -0.17 -35.96 0.63
N THR A 117 -0.15 -35.03 -0.33
CA THR A 117 0.86 -34.92 -1.40
C THR A 117 2.01 -33.97 -1.06
N THR A 118 1.88 -33.19 0.02
CA THR A 118 2.94 -32.24 0.42
C THR A 118 3.87 -32.90 1.44
N LEU A 119 5.04 -33.35 0.96
CA LEU A 119 6.16 -33.84 1.78
C LEU A 119 6.82 -32.71 2.58
N VAL A 120 6.04 -31.94 3.34
CA VAL A 120 6.58 -31.03 4.34
C VAL A 120 6.73 -31.86 5.60
N GLY A 121 7.97 -32.04 6.05
CA GLY A 121 8.29 -32.88 7.21
C GLY A 121 7.47 -32.53 8.47
N PRO A 122 7.52 -33.37 9.52
CA PRO A 122 6.65 -33.36 10.70
C PRO A 122 6.60 -32.06 11.54
N LEU A 123 7.25 -30.97 11.12
CA LEU A 123 7.48 -29.78 11.94
C LEU A 123 6.80 -28.48 11.50
N GLN A 124 6.10 -28.39 10.36
CA GLN A 124 5.51 -27.08 9.98
C GLN A 124 4.09 -27.17 9.41
N ARG A 125 3.09 -27.06 10.30
CA ARG A 125 1.70 -26.76 9.93
C ARG A 125 1.62 -25.32 9.40
N ARG A 126 1.47 -25.17 8.09
CA ARG A 126 1.22 -23.89 7.43
C ARG A 126 -0.12 -23.32 7.90
N ARG A 127 -0.21 -22.00 8.02
CA ARG A 127 -1.46 -21.28 8.30
C ARG A 127 -1.84 -20.43 7.09
N ARG A 128 -3.13 -20.25 6.86
CA ARG A 128 -3.69 -19.44 5.77
C ARG A 128 -4.73 -18.48 6.34
N LEU A 129 -5.00 -17.39 5.63
CA LEU A 129 -6.10 -16.48 5.97
C LEU A 129 -7.41 -17.26 5.92
N LYS A 130 -8.31 -17.06 6.89
CA LYS A 130 -9.64 -17.68 6.89
C LYS A 130 -10.41 -17.30 5.61
N PRO A 131 -11.20 -18.20 5.02
CA PRO A 131 -11.99 -17.89 3.81
C PRO A 131 -12.96 -16.71 3.99
N SER A 132 -13.48 -16.50 5.21
CA SER A 132 -14.33 -15.39 5.61
C SER A 132 -13.62 -14.04 5.66
N CYS A 133 -12.28 -14.04 5.64
CA CYS A 133 -11.46 -12.86 5.79
C CYS A 133 -10.90 -12.38 4.44
N ARG A 134 -10.88 -11.06 4.27
CA ARG A 134 -10.22 -10.34 3.19
C ARG A 134 -9.44 -9.17 3.76
N LEU A 135 -8.34 -8.82 3.11
CA LEU A 135 -7.46 -7.74 3.55
C LEU A 135 -7.40 -6.67 2.46
N TYR A 136 -7.61 -5.43 2.88
CA TYR A 136 -7.61 -4.26 2.01
C TYR A 136 -6.58 -3.26 2.51
N MET A 137 -5.85 -2.64 1.58
CA MET A 137 -4.95 -1.54 1.91
C MET A 137 -5.60 -0.21 1.53
N TYR A 138 -5.94 0.59 2.53
CA TYR A 138 -6.37 1.97 2.35
C TYR A 138 -5.16 2.89 2.29
N ILE A 139 -5.17 3.85 1.36
CA ILE A 139 -4.18 4.92 1.27
C ILE A 139 -4.93 6.22 0.95
N SER A 140 -4.76 7.23 1.81
CA SER A 140 -5.45 8.52 1.68
C SER A 140 -5.07 9.35 0.45
N GLU A 141 -3.95 9.05 -0.21
CA GLU A 141 -3.53 9.69 -1.46
C GLU A 141 -2.90 8.64 -2.37
N ALA A 142 -3.03 8.80 -3.69
CA ALA A 142 -2.44 7.86 -4.64
C ALA A 142 -0.92 7.68 -4.40
N PRO A 143 -0.41 6.44 -4.43
CA PRO A 143 0.98 6.14 -4.08
C PRO A 143 1.96 6.82 -5.03
N CYS A 144 3.10 7.30 -4.51
CA CYS A 144 4.11 7.94 -5.35
C CYS A 144 4.70 6.96 -6.38
N GLY A 145 5.01 7.44 -7.57
CA GLY A 145 5.37 6.64 -8.74
C GLY A 145 4.28 6.72 -9.80
N ASP A 146 4.05 5.60 -10.52
CA ASP A 146 3.03 5.50 -11.57
C ASP A 146 1.59 5.74 -11.07
N GLY A 147 1.27 5.34 -9.85
CA GLY A 147 -0.08 5.53 -9.28
C GLY A 147 -0.46 7.01 -9.10
N ALA A 148 0.53 7.91 -9.11
CA ALA A 148 0.31 9.36 -9.05
C ALA A 148 0.35 10.04 -10.44
N LEU A 149 0.42 9.27 -11.53
CA LEU A 149 0.43 9.75 -12.91
C LEU A 149 -0.93 9.53 -13.55
N TYR A 150 -1.82 10.52 -13.43
CA TYR A 150 -3.13 10.48 -14.06
C TYR A 150 -3.57 11.88 -14.47
N ASP A 151 -4.44 11.92 -15.48
CA ASP A 151 -5.03 13.15 -15.98
C ASP A 151 -6.11 13.63 -15.02
N LEU A 152 -6.15 14.93 -14.78
CA LEU A 152 -7.13 15.54 -13.90
C LEU A 152 -8.31 15.98 -14.76
N THR A 153 -9.49 15.48 -14.44
CA THR A 153 -10.76 15.99 -14.98
C THR A 153 -11.14 17.28 -14.27
N ASP A 154 -12.04 18.08 -14.85
CA ASP A 154 -12.52 19.35 -14.26
C ASP A 154 -13.00 19.16 -12.81
N THR A 155 -13.70 18.06 -12.52
CA THR A 155 -14.13 17.68 -11.16
C THR A 155 -12.98 17.41 -10.17
N THR A 156 -11.80 17.02 -10.65
CA THR A 156 -10.63 16.72 -9.80
C THR A 156 -9.80 17.97 -9.50
N LEU A 157 -9.91 19.01 -10.32
CA LEU A 157 -9.16 20.26 -10.18
C LEU A 157 -9.66 21.13 -9.01
N GLU A 158 -10.96 21.05 -8.69
CA GLU A 158 -11.56 21.81 -7.59
C GLU A 158 -11.05 21.35 -6.20
N VAL A 159 -10.57 20.11 -6.08
CA VAL A 159 -10.18 19.48 -4.80
C VAL A 159 -8.66 19.50 -4.57
N ILE A 160 -7.85 19.52 -5.63
CA ILE A 160 -6.38 19.44 -5.51
C ILE A 160 -5.78 20.84 -5.55
N HIS A 161 -5.21 21.27 -4.41
CA HIS A 161 -4.48 22.53 -4.26
C HIS A 161 -3.48 22.76 -5.41
N GLU A 162 -3.60 23.90 -6.10
CA GLU A 162 -3.03 24.27 -7.42
C GLU A 162 -1.51 24.05 -7.61
N SER A 163 -0.76 23.82 -6.55
CA SER A 163 0.71 23.82 -6.52
C SER A 163 1.45 22.70 -7.29
N LYS A 164 0.77 21.67 -7.82
CA LYS A 164 1.42 20.50 -8.46
C LYS A 164 0.99 20.20 -9.91
N LEU A 165 0.31 21.15 -10.57
CA LEU A 165 -0.17 20.97 -11.94
C LEU A 165 0.96 21.13 -12.96
N LYS A 166 1.11 20.18 -13.89
CA LYS A 166 1.92 20.36 -15.10
C LYS A 166 1.06 20.14 -16.35
N LYS A 167 1.36 20.94 -17.37
CA LYS A 167 0.72 20.94 -18.69
C LYS A 167 1.45 19.95 -19.60
N GLN A 168 0.77 18.92 -20.11
CA GLN A 168 1.33 18.01 -21.13
C GLN A 168 0.85 18.44 -22.52
N LYS A 169 1.76 18.43 -23.51
CA LYS A 169 1.41 18.56 -24.93
C LYS A 169 1.21 17.16 -25.52
N LEU A 170 0.08 16.94 -26.16
CA LEU A 170 -0.17 15.74 -26.97
C LEU A 170 0.28 16.05 -28.40
N ASP A 171 1.29 15.34 -28.90
CA ASP A 171 1.77 15.51 -30.29
C ASP A 171 1.05 14.49 -31.19
N HIS A 172 0.00 14.94 -31.86
CA HIS A 172 -0.47 14.33 -33.11
C HIS A 172 -0.35 15.33 -34.25
N PRO A 173 0.19 14.93 -35.41
CA PRO A 173 0.60 15.85 -36.48
C PRO A 173 -0.56 16.63 -37.15
N ASN A 174 -1.81 16.47 -36.68
CA ASN A 174 -2.99 17.19 -37.17
C ASN A 174 -4.01 17.60 -36.09
N ASP A 175 -3.76 17.37 -34.80
CA ASP A 175 -4.72 17.72 -33.73
C ASP A 175 -4.36 19.06 -33.06
N GLU A 176 -5.40 19.82 -32.70
CA GLU A 176 -5.24 21.01 -31.85
C GLU A 176 -4.44 20.66 -30.59
N VAL A 177 -3.49 21.51 -30.21
CA VAL A 177 -2.65 21.29 -29.03
C VAL A 177 -3.51 21.45 -27.77
N VAL A 178 -4.16 20.36 -27.35
CA VAL A 178 -4.93 20.32 -26.10
C VAL A 178 -3.97 20.15 -24.94
N THR A 179 -4.02 21.10 -24.00
CA THR A 179 -3.25 21.02 -22.76
C THR A 179 -4.11 20.39 -21.68
N VAL A 180 -3.79 19.16 -21.29
CA VAL A 180 -4.50 18.47 -20.21
C VAL A 180 -3.74 18.70 -18.88
N PRO A 181 -4.41 19.18 -17.83
CA PRO A 181 -3.84 19.23 -16.49
C PRO A 181 -3.56 17.81 -16.00
N ARG A 182 -2.30 17.53 -15.66
CA ARG A 182 -1.90 16.18 -15.24
C ARG A 182 -1.26 16.23 -13.86
N ARG A 183 -1.63 15.26 -13.02
CA ARG A 183 -0.90 15.03 -11.77
C ARG A 183 0.43 14.36 -12.11
N THR A 184 1.52 14.91 -11.59
CA THR A 184 2.86 14.41 -11.83
C THR A 184 3.48 13.85 -10.55
N THR A 185 4.43 12.94 -10.71
CA THR A 185 5.18 12.40 -9.58
C THR A 185 6.53 13.09 -9.44
N GLY A 186 6.95 13.31 -8.18
CA GLY A 186 8.33 13.69 -7.91
C GLY A 186 9.32 12.56 -8.19
N ALA A 187 8.86 11.30 -8.19
CA ALA A 187 9.70 10.12 -8.34
C ALA A 187 10.48 10.15 -9.67
N LYS A 188 11.72 9.69 -9.63
CA LYS A 188 12.66 9.72 -10.76
C LYS A 188 12.86 8.33 -11.30
N GLN A 189 13.10 8.20 -12.60
CA GLN A 189 13.47 6.90 -13.19
C GLN A 189 14.70 6.34 -12.48
N ALA A 190 14.67 5.04 -12.18
CA ALA A 190 15.73 4.39 -11.41
C ALA A 190 17.11 4.50 -12.10
N ASP A 191 17.16 4.31 -13.41
CA ASP A 191 18.43 4.20 -14.16
C ASP A 191 19.01 5.54 -14.62
N SER A 192 18.17 6.54 -14.84
CA SER A 192 18.58 7.81 -15.46
C SER A 192 18.48 9.01 -14.50
N THR A 193 17.86 8.84 -13.33
CA THR A 193 17.43 9.93 -12.43
C THR A 193 16.61 11.04 -13.10
N ALA A 194 16.19 10.82 -14.35
CA ALA A 194 15.42 11.76 -15.13
C ALA A 194 13.98 11.80 -14.61
N HIS A 195 13.38 12.99 -14.71
CA HIS A 195 11.94 13.12 -14.57
C HIS A 195 11.30 12.69 -15.89
N SER A 196 10.50 11.63 -15.82
CA SER A 196 9.73 11.15 -16.96
C SER A 196 8.31 10.85 -16.52
N ASN A 197 7.39 11.21 -17.40
CA ASN A 197 5.97 10.98 -17.29
C ASN A 197 5.54 9.64 -17.92
N ALA A 198 6.48 8.87 -18.48
CA ALA A 198 6.24 7.57 -19.10
C ALA A 198 5.82 6.53 -18.07
N ILE A 199 4.71 5.84 -18.30
CA ILE A 199 4.16 4.79 -17.42
C ILE A 199 4.96 3.49 -17.60
N GLY A 200 4.98 2.61 -16.58
CA GLY A 200 5.59 1.28 -16.67
C GLY A 200 7.09 1.28 -16.43
N VAL A 201 7.63 2.36 -15.87
CA VAL A 201 9.06 2.50 -15.57
C VAL A 201 9.29 2.48 -14.06
N ALA A 202 10.23 1.66 -13.61
CA ALA A 202 10.63 1.60 -12.22
C ALA A 202 11.22 2.95 -11.76
N ARG A 203 10.79 3.44 -10.59
CA ARG A 203 11.20 4.74 -10.07
C ARG A 203 11.71 4.68 -8.65
N VAL A 204 12.63 5.60 -8.36
CA VAL A 204 13.10 5.89 -7.00
C VAL A 204 12.38 7.13 -6.49
N LYS A 205 12.01 7.12 -5.21
CA LYS A 205 11.41 8.26 -4.54
C LYS A 205 12.30 9.48 -4.65
N SER A 206 11.67 10.63 -4.81
CA SER A 206 12.40 11.84 -5.16
C SER A 206 13.24 12.34 -4.01
N GLY A 207 14.57 12.33 -4.18
CA GLY A 207 15.38 13.44 -3.70
C GLY A 207 15.22 14.59 -4.69
N ARG A 208 14.85 15.78 -4.22
CA ARG A 208 14.89 16.98 -5.08
C ARG A 208 16.28 17.08 -5.74
N SER A 209 16.37 17.55 -6.98
CA SER A 209 17.64 17.55 -7.73
C SER A 209 18.74 18.39 -7.08
N ASP A 210 18.35 19.42 -6.33
CA ASP A 210 19.20 20.27 -5.48
C ASP A 210 19.79 19.55 -4.26
N ILE A 211 19.28 18.37 -3.90
CA ILE A 211 19.81 17.58 -2.79
C ILE A 211 21.06 16.82 -3.26
N LEU A 212 22.13 16.92 -2.48
CA LEU A 212 23.39 16.19 -2.71
C LEU A 212 23.13 14.68 -2.87
N PRO A 213 23.85 13.97 -3.76
CA PRO A 213 23.65 12.53 -3.98
C PRO A 213 23.62 11.69 -2.70
N ALA A 214 24.50 11.99 -1.74
CA ALA A 214 24.55 11.31 -0.44
C ALA A 214 23.24 11.48 0.38
N ASN A 215 22.48 12.54 0.16
CA ASN A 215 21.23 12.81 0.86
C ASN A 215 19.99 12.39 0.05
N ARG A 216 20.17 11.83 -1.15
CA ARG A 216 19.07 11.26 -1.94
C ARG A 216 18.73 9.87 -1.42
N THR A 217 17.45 9.51 -1.45
CA THR A 217 17.02 8.17 -1.05
C THR A 217 17.22 7.18 -2.19
N LEU A 218 17.47 5.92 -1.86
CA LEU A 218 17.47 4.78 -2.78
C LEU A 218 16.14 4.01 -2.73
N SER A 219 15.16 4.49 -1.96
CA SER A 219 13.87 3.82 -1.82
C SER A 219 13.06 3.89 -3.10
N MET A 220 12.68 2.73 -3.64
CA MET A 220 11.74 2.64 -4.78
C MET A 220 10.40 3.33 -4.47
N SER A 221 9.70 3.76 -5.52
CA SER A 221 8.39 4.41 -5.42
C SER A 221 7.36 3.49 -4.73
N CYS A 222 6.32 4.07 -4.12
CA CYS A 222 5.29 3.27 -3.47
C CYS A 222 4.51 2.44 -4.48
N SER A 223 4.27 2.94 -5.69
CA SER A 223 3.64 2.16 -6.77
C SER A 223 4.45 0.91 -7.13
N ASP A 224 5.78 1.04 -7.30
CA ASP A 224 6.65 -0.10 -7.61
C ASP A 224 6.66 -1.13 -6.47
N LYS A 225 6.66 -0.62 -5.22
CA LYS A 225 6.61 -1.48 -4.02
C LYS A 225 5.29 -2.22 -3.92
N LEU A 226 4.16 -1.55 -4.14
CA LEU A 226 2.83 -2.17 -4.12
C LEU A 226 2.71 -3.23 -5.21
N CYS A 227 3.16 -2.92 -6.44
CA CYS A 227 3.22 -3.90 -7.53
C CYS A 227 4.03 -5.14 -7.12
N ARG A 228 5.22 -4.93 -6.56
CA ARG A 228 6.05 -6.03 -6.03
C ARG A 228 5.32 -6.83 -4.96
N TRP A 229 4.60 -6.18 -4.04
CA TRP A 229 3.90 -6.89 -2.96
C TRP A 229 2.71 -7.69 -3.45
N VAL A 230 2.00 -7.19 -4.45
CA VAL A 230 0.90 -7.91 -5.11
C VAL A 230 1.46 -9.15 -5.83
N VAL A 231 2.54 -9.00 -6.61
CA VAL A 231 3.11 -10.10 -7.42
C VAL A 231 3.89 -11.11 -6.58
N LEU A 232 4.84 -10.67 -5.75
CA LEU A 232 5.76 -11.56 -5.04
C LEU A 232 5.23 -12.02 -3.69
N SER A 233 4.33 -11.26 -3.06
CA SER A 233 3.91 -11.56 -1.69
C SER A 233 2.45 -11.99 -1.59
N GLY A 234 1.64 -11.88 -2.65
CA GLY A 234 0.18 -12.02 -2.55
C GLY A 234 -0.37 -11.29 -1.32
N VAL A 235 0.24 -10.14 -0.99
CA VAL A 235 0.31 -9.38 0.28
C VAL A 235 0.31 -10.12 1.64
N VAL A 236 -0.07 -11.39 1.83
CA VAL A 236 0.09 -12.12 3.10
C VAL A 236 0.27 -13.62 2.87
N VAL A 237 1.33 -14.22 3.42
CA VAL A 237 1.66 -15.66 3.39
C VAL A 237 2.28 -16.17 2.08
N SER A 238 3.40 -15.58 1.66
CA SER A 238 4.43 -16.37 0.96
C SER A 238 5.62 -16.54 1.91
N GLN A 239 5.68 -17.71 2.56
CA GLN A 239 6.87 -18.27 3.20
C GLN A 239 7.44 -17.46 4.39
N VAL A 240 6.94 -17.71 5.61
CA VAL A 240 7.82 -17.62 6.80
C VAL A 240 8.59 -18.95 6.87
N GLN A 241 9.54 -19.11 5.96
CA GLN A 241 10.60 -20.11 6.00
C GLN A 241 11.87 -19.45 5.45
N ASP A 242 13.02 -19.79 6.03
CA ASP A 242 14.33 -19.44 5.53
C ASP A 242 14.41 -19.70 4.01
N ALA A 243 14.77 -18.65 3.26
CA ALA A 243 14.61 -18.64 1.82
C ALA A 243 15.68 -19.50 1.12
N ASP A 244 15.27 -20.63 0.55
CA ASP A 244 15.83 -21.16 -0.69
C ASP A 244 15.06 -20.54 -1.88
N PRO A 245 15.72 -19.79 -2.78
CA PRO A 245 15.09 -19.03 -3.85
C PRO A 245 14.48 -19.86 -5.00
N THR A 246 14.49 -21.19 -4.96
CA THR A 246 14.16 -22.02 -6.13
C THR A 246 12.74 -22.60 -6.23
N SER A 247 11.85 -22.41 -5.24
CA SER A 247 10.56 -23.17 -5.18
C SER A 247 9.26 -22.35 -5.32
N PHE A 248 9.23 -21.26 -6.08
CA PHE A 248 8.00 -20.46 -6.28
C PHE A 248 7.02 -21.14 -7.26
N ARG A 249 6.17 -22.05 -6.76
CA ARG A 249 4.95 -22.52 -7.46
C ARG A 249 3.79 -22.57 -6.49
N GLY A 250 2.84 -21.66 -6.64
CA GLY A 250 1.58 -21.67 -5.90
C GLY A 250 0.79 -20.38 -6.10
N SER A 251 -0.28 -20.46 -6.89
CA SER A 251 -1.28 -19.42 -7.04
C SER A 251 -2.09 -19.27 -5.75
N CYS A 252 -1.91 -18.17 -5.02
CA CYS A 252 -2.73 -17.82 -3.87
C CYS A 252 -3.68 -16.69 -4.29
N PRO A 253 -5.00 -16.93 -4.41
CA PRO A 253 -5.95 -15.86 -4.69
C PRO A 253 -6.20 -15.05 -3.42
N CYS A 254 -6.79 -13.86 -3.58
CA CYS A 254 -7.45 -13.05 -2.55
C CYS A 254 -6.67 -11.86 -1.95
N ILE A 255 -6.15 -10.94 -2.78
CA ILE A 255 -6.14 -9.51 -2.44
C ILE A 255 -6.63 -8.70 -3.65
N VAL A 256 -7.78 -8.05 -3.49
CA VAL A 256 -8.25 -7.00 -4.39
C VAL A 256 -7.60 -5.70 -3.93
N CYS A 257 -6.63 -5.21 -4.69
CA CYS A 257 -6.08 -3.87 -4.47
C CYS A 257 -7.04 -2.85 -5.10
N SER A 258 -8.19 -2.63 -4.46
CA SER A 258 -9.06 -1.49 -4.81
C SER A 258 -8.40 -0.23 -4.24
N TYR A 259 -7.81 0.58 -5.11
CA TYR A 259 -7.34 1.92 -4.74
C TYR A 259 -8.55 2.82 -4.57
N ILE A 260 -8.91 3.12 -3.33
CA ILE A 260 -9.94 4.12 -3.04
C ILE A 260 -9.22 5.44 -2.87
N VAL A 261 -9.03 6.16 -3.99
CA VAL A 261 -8.88 7.60 -3.91
C VAL A 261 -10.28 8.12 -3.63
N ARG A 262 -10.60 8.38 -2.35
CA ARG A 262 -11.77 9.23 -2.07
C ARG A 262 -11.42 10.62 -2.59
N SER A 263 -11.97 10.93 -3.76
CA SER A 263 -12.20 12.29 -4.26
C SER A 263 -13.09 13.05 -3.29
#